data_AF-A0A938KN87-F1
#
_entry.id   AF-A0A938KN87-F1
#
_cell.length_a   1.000
_cell.length_b   1.000
_cell.length_c   1.000
_cell.angle_alpha   90.00
_cell.angle_beta   90.00
_cell.angle_gamma   90.00
#
_symmetry.space_group_name_H-M   'P 1'
#
loop_
_entity.id
_entity.type
_entity.pdbx_description
1 polymer ?
#
loop_
_entity_poly.entity_id
_entity_poly.type
_entity_poly.pdbx_seq_one_letter_code
_entity_poly.pdbx_strand_id
1 'polypeptide(L)'
;MMLRPSRQVSCLVLVVLFGWAPVAPGAETRLPAGGERRELTTDRPDATESPFTVEPGRFQLELDAVSYTRDRAGGVRTTEWTIAPWNLRYGLARSVEAGIFVVPHMRRTETGPGGTRQTASGVGDTTLRLKWNGAGNDGGSLAYGVFAEVKLPTAADGIGNDKVEGAVTLPVAFEIGG
;
A
#
# COMPACT_ATOMS: atom_id res chain seq x y z
N MET A 1 4.11 -15.45 27.98
CA MET A 1 5.15 -14.47 27.58
C MET A 1 4.46 -13.49 26.63
N MET A 2 4.11 -12.31 27.13
CA MET A 2 3.23 -11.35 26.45
C MET A 2 4.06 -10.55 25.44
N LEU A 3 3.80 -10.73 24.14
CA LEU A 3 4.40 -9.93 23.07
C LEU A 3 3.99 -8.47 23.29
N ARG A 4 4.97 -7.63 23.63
CA ARG A 4 4.75 -6.20 23.82
C ARG A 4 4.48 -5.58 22.44
N PRO A 5 3.43 -4.77 22.25
CA PRO A 5 3.10 -4.21 20.94
C PRO A 5 4.27 -3.35 20.44
N SER A 6 4.62 -3.53 19.16
CA SER A 6 5.56 -2.69 18.44
C SER A 6 5.10 -1.23 18.52
N ARG A 7 6.00 -0.32 18.90
CA ARG A 7 5.71 1.11 18.94
C ARG A 7 6.11 1.71 17.60
N GLN A 8 5.19 1.70 16.64
CA GLN A 8 5.33 2.42 15.37
C GLN A 8 5.15 3.91 15.62
N VAL A 9 6.10 4.75 15.18
CA VAL A 9 5.99 6.22 15.23
C VAL A 9 6.22 6.70 13.81
N SER A 10 5.14 6.72 13.03
CA SER A 10 5.15 7.19 11.64
C SER A 10 4.95 8.71 11.61
N CYS A 11 5.85 9.46 10.97
CA CYS A 11 5.70 10.90 10.74
C CYS A 11 5.46 11.09 9.23
N LEU A 12 4.20 11.16 8.85
CA LEU A 12 3.73 11.07 7.48
C LEU A 12 3.45 12.46 6.89
N VAL A 13 4.01 12.76 5.71
CA VAL A 13 3.57 13.86 4.86
C VAL A 13 3.08 13.25 3.56
N LEU A 14 1.76 13.19 3.39
CA LEU A 14 1.09 12.59 2.24
C LEU A 14 0.85 13.63 1.14
N VAL A 15 1.31 13.35 -0.07
CA VAL A 15 0.92 14.09 -1.28
C VAL A 15 0.15 13.15 -2.19
N VAL A 16 -1.06 13.54 -2.58
CA VAL A 16 -1.89 12.79 -3.54
C VAL A 16 -1.99 13.57 -4.86
N LEU A 17 -1.53 12.97 -5.96
CA LEU A 17 -1.59 13.57 -7.30
C LEU A 17 -2.48 12.74 -8.24
N PHE A 18 -3.13 13.43 -9.19
CA PHE A 18 -4.09 12.84 -10.11
C PHE A 18 -3.70 13.05 -11.58
N GLY A 19 -3.97 12.02 -12.39
CA GLY A 19 -3.81 12.06 -13.84
C GLY A 19 -4.83 11.17 -14.55
N TRP A 20 -4.91 11.28 -15.88
CA TRP A 20 -5.78 10.45 -16.71
C TRP A 20 -4.98 9.84 -17.87
N ALA A 21 -5.28 8.60 -18.26
CA ALA A 21 -4.88 8.01 -19.53
C ALA A 21 -5.97 7.04 -20.04
N PRO A 22 -6.12 6.89 -21.36
CA PRO A 22 -7.12 6.00 -21.93
C PRO A 22 -6.91 4.54 -21.51
N VAL A 23 -8.01 3.85 -21.19
CA VAL A 23 -8.04 2.39 -20.99
C VAL A 23 -8.18 1.70 -22.35
N ALA A 24 -7.66 0.48 -22.50
CA ALA A 24 -7.80 -0.32 -23.72
C ALA A 24 -9.27 -0.52 -24.13
N PRO A 25 -9.59 -0.55 -25.44
CA PRO A 25 -10.95 -0.79 -25.92
C PRO A 25 -11.48 -2.15 -25.43
N GLY A 26 -12.64 -2.17 -24.79
CA GLY A 26 -13.26 -3.38 -24.23
C GLY A 26 -13.46 -3.38 -22.71
N ALA A 27 -12.87 -2.42 -21.98
CA ALA A 27 -13.26 -2.14 -20.61
C ALA A 27 -14.60 -1.39 -20.58
N GLU A 28 -15.60 -1.89 -19.85
CA GLU A 28 -16.91 -1.24 -19.72
C GLU A 28 -16.76 0.16 -19.08
N THR A 29 -16.73 1.20 -19.91
CA THR A 29 -16.67 2.60 -19.53
C THR A 29 -18.08 3.22 -19.53
N ARG A 30 -19.00 2.64 -18.75
CA ARG A 30 -20.27 3.35 -18.46
C ARG A 30 -20.05 4.29 -17.28
N LEU A 31 -19.95 5.58 -17.56
CA LEU A 31 -20.02 6.65 -16.55
C LEU A 31 -21.35 6.54 -15.78
N PRO A 32 -21.37 6.82 -14.46
CA PRO A 32 -22.62 6.84 -13.71
C PRO A 32 -23.61 7.84 -14.33
N ALA A 33 -24.90 7.52 -14.24
CA ALA A 33 -25.96 8.46 -14.60
C ALA A 33 -25.99 9.56 -13.53
N GLY A 34 -25.33 10.68 -13.83
CA GLY A 34 -25.03 11.75 -12.89
C GLY A 34 -23.53 11.81 -12.67
N GLY A 35 -22.87 12.83 -13.22
CA GLY A 35 -21.40 12.97 -13.30
C GLY A 35 -20.68 13.20 -11.97
N GLU A 36 -21.15 12.60 -10.87
CA GLU A 36 -20.45 12.59 -9.60
C GLU A 36 -19.30 11.57 -9.63
N ARG A 37 -18.14 12.05 -9.18
CA ARG A 37 -16.89 11.29 -9.12
C ARG A 37 -16.87 10.48 -7.85
N ARG A 38 -16.22 9.31 -7.88
CA ARG A 38 -16.02 8.52 -6.67
C ARG A 38 -15.15 9.26 -5.67
N GLU A 39 -15.53 9.15 -4.40
CA GLU A 39 -14.74 9.66 -3.30
C GLU A 39 -13.40 8.91 -3.22
N LEU A 40 -12.36 9.64 -2.85
CA LEU A 40 -11.00 9.12 -2.80
C LEU A 40 -10.83 8.26 -1.56
N THR A 41 -10.29 7.06 -1.77
CA THR A 41 -9.79 6.22 -0.69
C THR A 41 -8.27 6.12 -0.81
N THR A 42 -7.58 6.28 0.32
CA THR A 42 -6.13 6.13 0.40
C THR A 42 -5.81 4.80 1.07
N ASP A 43 -4.95 4.01 0.44
CA ASP A 43 -4.48 2.75 1.00
C ASP A 43 -3.14 3.04 1.70
N ARG A 44 -3.17 3.22 3.03
CA ARG A 44 -1.94 3.52 3.78
C ARG A 44 -1.21 2.23 4.16
N PRO A 45 0.14 2.23 4.20
CA PRO A 45 0.91 1.07 4.68
C PRO A 45 0.60 0.68 6.14
N ASP A 46 0.03 1.59 6.93
CA ASP A 46 -0.33 1.42 8.34
C ASP A 46 -1.85 1.42 8.60
N ALA A 47 -2.69 1.56 7.55
CA ALA A 47 -4.15 1.57 7.66
C ALA A 47 -4.78 0.33 7.03
N THR A 48 -6.01 0.04 7.43
CA THR A 48 -6.82 -1.00 6.81
C THR A 48 -7.03 -0.68 5.33
N GLU A 49 -6.49 -1.55 4.50
CA GLU A 49 -6.73 -1.65 3.06
C GLU A 49 -8.24 -1.53 2.72
N SER A 50 -8.60 -0.55 1.90
CA SER A 50 -10.00 -0.15 1.67
C SER A 50 -10.60 -0.85 0.45
N PRO A 51 -11.81 -1.42 0.45
CA PRO A 51 -12.31 -2.22 -0.66
C PRO A 51 -12.52 -1.45 -1.99
N PHE A 52 -12.41 -0.13 -2.03
CA PHE A 52 -12.76 0.70 -3.21
C PHE A 52 -11.61 0.87 -4.23
N THR A 53 -11.94 0.87 -5.52
CA THR A 53 -10.96 1.04 -6.62
C THR A 53 -11.00 2.44 -7.24
N VAL A 54 -9.86 2.88 -7.79
CA VAL A 54 -9.71 4.08 -8.62
C VAL A 54 -10.63 4.00 -9.85
N GLU A 55 -11.13 5.16 -10.29
CA GLU A 55 -11.97 5.25 -11.49
C GLU A 55 -11.24 4.76 -12.76
N PRO A 56 -11.96 4.12 -13.70
CA PRO A 56 -11.38 3.68 -14.97
C PRO A 56 -10.63 4.80 -15.68
N GLY A 57 -9.38 4.54 -16.08
CA GLY A 57 -8.55 5.48 -16.82
C GLY A 57 -7.91 6.58 -15.97
N ARG A 58 -8.03 6.52 -14.64
CA ARG A 58 -7.36 7.47 -13.75
C ARG A 58 -6.18 6.85 -13.03
N PHE A 59 -5.20 7.69 -12.74
CA PHE A 59 -4.11 7.37 -11.82
C PHE A 59 -4.25 8.15 -10.53
N GLN A 60 -3.89 7.50 -9.44
CA GLN A 60 -3.71 8.08 -8.12
C GLN A 60 -2.29 7.74 -7.66
N LEU A 61 -1.49 8.77 -7.39
CA LEU A 61 -0.18 8.62 -6.78
C LEU A 61 -0.28 9.02 -5.31
N GLU A 62 0.07 8.12 -4.41
CA GLU A 62 0.23 8.38 -2.98
C GLU A 62 1.72 8.35 -2.66
N LEU A 63 2.23 9.39 -1.99
CA LEU A 63 3.64 9.52 -1.66
C LEU A 63 3.79 10.02 -0.22
N ASP A 64 4.68 9.37 0.53
CA ASP A 64 5.07 9.79 1.87
C ASP A 64 6.45 10.43 1.83
N ALA A 65 6.68 11.57 2.50
CA ALA A 65 8.02 12.16 2.51
C ALA A 65 9.06 11.28 3.22
N VAL A 66 8.71 10.77 4.40
CA VAL A 66 9.57 9.92 5.24
C VAL A 66 8.71 9.03 6.12
N SER A 67 9.17 7.82 6.41
CA SER A 67 8.60 7.00 7.47
C SER A 67 9.69 6.49 8.41
N TYR A 68 9.32 6.26 9.67
CA TYR A 68 10.21 5.69 10.67
C TYR A 68 9.52 4.56 11.42
N THR A 69 10.19 3.41 11.46
CA THR A 69 9.71 2.23 12.18
C THR A 69 10.72 1.81 13.22
N ARG A 70 10.23 1.42 14.40
CA ARG A 70 11.05 0.88 15.48
C ARG A 70 10.39 -0.35 16.08
N ASP A 71 11.10 -1.46 16.02
CA ASP A 71 10.66 -2.75 16.58
C ASP A 71 11.70 -3.34 17.52
N ARG A 72 11.26 -4.24 18.40
CA ARG A 72 12.11 -5.02 19.30
C ARG A 72 11.56 -6.44 19.46
N ALA A 73 12.26 -7.41 18.88
CA ALA A 73 11.92 -8.83 18.96
C ALA A 73 13.17 -9.65 19.29
N GLY A 74 13.05 -10.69 20.13
CA GLY A 74 14.15 -11.63 20.40
C GLY A 74 15.44 -10.99 20.96
N GLY A 75 15.35 -9.86 21.67
CA GLY A 75 16.53 -9.13 22.17
C GLY A 75 17.22 -8.24 21.14
N VAL A 76 16.78 -8.28 19.87
CA VAL A 76 17.24 -7.40 18.79
C VAL A 76 16.31 -6.19 18.69
N ARG A 77 16.89 -4.99 18.53
CA ARG A 77 16.15 -3.77 18.20
C ARG A 77 16.37 -3.45 16.73
N THR A 78 15.29 -3.31 15.97
CA THR A 78 15.31 -2.90 14.57
C THR A 78 14.78 -1.48 14.45
N THR A 79 15.47 -0.62 13.71
CA THR A 79 14.98 0.70 13.32
C THR A 79 15.09 0.84 11.82
N GLU A 80 14.06 1.39 11.20
CA GLU A 80 13.98 1.55 9.75
C GLU A 80 13.56 2.97 9.43
N TRP A 81 14.22 3.57 8.45
CA TRP A 81 13.80 4.82 7.81
C TRP A 81 13.48 4.52 6.37
N THR A 82 12.36 5.01 5.86
CA THR A 82 12.08 5.04 4.42
C THR A 82 11.91 6.48 3.96
N ILE A 83 12.35 6.78 2.75
CA ILE A 83 12.30 8.13 2.17
C ILE A 83 11.55 8.04 0.85
N ALA A 84 10.55 8.90 0.70
CA ALA A 84 9.72 8.98 -0.50
C ALA A 84 9.07 7.64 -0.92
N PRO A 85 8.61 6.73 -0.02
CA PRO A 85 7.85 5.58 -0.50
C PRO A 85 6.58 6.06 -1.21
N TRP A 86 6.20 5.38 -2.28
CA TRP A 86 5.03 5.77 -3.07
C TRP A 86 4.26 4.57 -3.61
N ASN A 87 2.95 4.78 -3.77
CA ASN A 87 1.99 3.86 -4.36
C ASN A 87 1.35 4.52 -5.58
N LEU A 88 1.57 3.98 -6.77
CA LEU A 88 0.88 4.39 -7.98
C LEU A 88 -0.22 3.40 -8.30
N ARG A 89 -1.45 3.89 -8.38
CA ARG A 89 -2.67 3.11 -8.59
C ARG A 89 -3.34 3.55 -9.90
N TYR A 90 -3.81 2.59 -10.69
CA TYR A 90 -4.48 2.83 -11.97
C TYR A 90 -5.79 2.04 -12.06
N GLY A 91 -6.90 2.75 -12.31
CA GLY A 91 -8.20 2.13 -12.56
C GLY A 91 -8.25 1.46 -13.93
N LEU A 92 -8.23 0.13 -13.97
CA LEU A 92 -8.33 -0.68 -15.18
C LEU A 92 -9.77 -0.84 -15.65
N ALA A 93 -10.71 -0.97 -14.72
CA ALA A 93 -12.14 -1.14 -14.99
C ALA A 93 -12.97 -0.56 -13.84
N ARG A 94 -14.31 -0.60 -13.95
CA ARG A 94 -15.20 -0.02 -12.91
C ARG A 94 -14.98 -0.61 -11.52
N SER A 95 -14.44 -1.83 -11.45
CA SER A 95 -14.21 -2.63 -10.25
C SER A 95 -12.80 -3.23 -10.19
N VAL A 96 -11.87 -2.80 -11.06
CA VAL A 96 -10.52 -3.36 -11.12
C VAL A 96 -9.48 -2.25 -11.14
N GLU A 97 -8.46 -2.39 -10.30
CA GLU A 97 -7.33 -1.48 -10.22
C GLU A 97 -6.02 -2.27 -10.17
N ALA A 98 -4.99 -1.76 -10.84
CA ALA A 98 -3.62 -2.22 -10.69
C ALA A 98 -2.80 -1.18 -9.94
N GLY A 99 -1.90 -1.64 -9.08
CA GLY A 99 -1.03 -0.81 -8.27
C GLY A 99 0.42 -1.26 -8.32
N ILE A 100 1.33 -0.33 -8.11
CA ILE A 100 2.75 -0.57 -7.87
C ILE A 100 3.22 0.27 -6.69
N PHE A 101 3.86 -0.38 -5.73
CA PHE A 101 4.45 0.25 -4.55
C PHE A 101 5.96 0.10 -4.59
N VAL A 102 6.67 1.21 -4.32
CA VAL A 102 8.12 1.27 -4.34
C VAL A 102 8.61 2.05 -3.13
N VAL A 103 9.70 1.56 -2.52
CA VAL A 103 10.48 2.30 -1.51
C VAL A 103 11.81 2.72 -2.13
N PRO A 104 11.96 3.96 -2.63
CA PRO A 104 13.16 4.40 -3.33
C PRO A 104 14.42 4.36 -2.47
N HIS A 105 14.28 4.67 -1.18
CA HIS A 105 15.38 4.58 -0.25
C HIS A 105 14.90 4.12 1.12
N MET A 106 15.56 3.11 1.64
CA MET A 106 15.38 2.56 2.97
C MET A 106 16.74 2.47 3.67
N ARG A 107 16.75 2.70 4.99
CA ARG A 107 17.88 2.43 5.87
C ARG A 107 17.43 1.63 7.08
N ARG A 108 17.89 0.39 7.17
CA ARG A 108 17.61 -0.53 8.29
C ARG A 108 18.82 -0.63 9.20
N THR A 109 18.59 -0.55 10.50
CA THR A 109 19.61 -0.76 11.53
C THR A 109 19.12 -1.81 12.51
N GLU A 110 19.92 -2.84 12.73
CA GLU A 110 19.69 -3.86 13.75
C GLU A 110 20.71 -3.70 14.87
N THR A 111 20.24 -3.72 16.12
CA THR A 111 21.07 -3.68 17.32
C THR A 111 20.83 -4.94 18.13
N GLY A 112 21.83 -5.83 18.16
CA GLY A 112 21.76 -7.10 18.88
C GLY A 112 22.09 -7.00 20.38
N PRO A 113 21.97 -8.12 21.12
CA PRO A 113 22.44 -8.21 22.50
C PRO A 113 23.92 -7.83 22.62
N GLY A 114 24.29 -7.03 23.61
CA GLY A 114 25.67 -6.53 23.77
C GLY A 114 26.02 -5.30 22.92
N GLY A 115 25.08 -4.76 22.13
CA GLY A 115 25.25 -3.48 21.44
C GLY A 115 25.82 -3.59 20.02
N THR A 116 26.07 -4.80 19.51
CA THR A 116 26.47 -5.02 18.11
C THR A 116 25.46 -4.39 17.16
N ARG A 117 25.94 -3.61 16.20
CA ARG A 117 25.10 -2.86 15.26
C ARG A 117 25.41 -3.25 13.83
N GLN A 118 24.37 -3.61 13.08
CA GLN A 118 24.43 -3.79 11.63
C GLN A 118 23.53 -2.75 10.96
N THR A 119 23.92 -2.27 9.79
CA THR A 119 23.17 -1.27 9.04
C THR A 119 23.24 -1.58 7.55
N ALA A 120 22.09 -1.59 6.91
CA ALA A 120 21.95 -1.72 5.46
C ALA A 120 21.15 -0.51 4.93
N SER A 121 21.39 -0.15 3.68
CA SER A 121 20.67 0.93 3.01
C SER A 121 20.58 0.69 1.51
N GLY A 122 19.45 1.05 0.92
CA GLY A 122 19.23 0.94 -0.53
C GLY A 122 17.75 1.01 -0.89
N VAL A 123 17.43 0.61 -2.11
CA VAL A 123 16.03 0.50 -2.56
C VAL A 123 15.37 -0.69 -1.85
N GLY A 124 14.09 -0.57 -1.52
CA GLY A 124 13.29 -1.68 -1.01
C GLY A 124 12.74 -2.59 -2.12
N ASP A 125 12.00 -3.61 -1.74
CA ASP A 125 11.32 -4.48 -2.69
C ASP A 125 10.21 -3.72 -3.42
N THR A 126 10.00 -4.06 -4.69
CA THR A 126 8.86 -3.57 -5.48
C THR A 126 7.68 -4.51 -5.28
N THR A 127 6.51 -3.94 -4.98
CA THR A 127 5.28 -4.72 -4.86
C THR A 127 4.32 -4.37 -5.99
N LEU A 128 3.81 -5.38 -6.68
CA LEU A 128 2.71 -5.26 -7.62
C LEU A 128 1.41 -5.67 -6.94
N ARG A 129 0.34 -4.93 -7.18
CA ARG A 129 -0.97 -5.16 -6.59
C ARG A 129 -2.04 -5.21 -7.68
N LEU A 130 -2.98 -6.13 -7.54
CA LEU A 130 -4.23 -6.15 -8.28
C LEU A 130 -5.38 -6.14 -7.29
N LYS A 131 -6.36 -5.28 -7.51
CA LYS A 131 -7.50 -5.07 -6.62
C LYS A 131 -8.79 -5.22 -7.40
N TRP A 132 -9.69 -6.03 -6.87
CA TRP A 132 -11.05 -6.17 -7.38
C TRP A 132 -12.05 -5.75 -6.30
N ASN A 133 -12.95 -4.84 -6.64
CA ASN A 133 -14.11 -4.49 -5.82
C ASN A 133 -15.30 -5.38 -6.21
N GLY A 134 -15.83 -6.15 -5.27
CA GLY A 134 -17.01 -6.97 -5.50
C GLY A 134 -18.33 -6.21 -5.36
N ALA A 135 -18.38 -5.28 -4.41
CA ALA A 135 -19.50 -4.36 -4.23
C ALA A 135 -19.07 -3.09 -3.48
N GLY A 136 -19.90 -2.05 -3.56
CA GLY A 136 -19.76 -0.80 -2.78
C GLY A 136 -19.03 0.34 -3.49
N ASN A 137 -18.38 0.10 -4.64
CA ASN A 137 -17.68 1.15 -5.41
C ASN A 137 -18.54 2.37 -5.77
N ASP A 138 -19.85 2.19 -5.91
CA ASP A 138 -20.79 3.23 -6.32
C ASP A 138 -21.81 3.55 -5.20
N GLY A 139 -21.44 3.28 -3.94
CA GLY A 139 -22.28 3.47 -2.77
C GLY A 139 -22.95 2.19 -2.25
N GLY A 140 -23.75 2.35 -1.20
CA GLY A 140 -24.35 1.26 -0.42
C GLY A 140 -23.69 1.09 0.95
N SER A 141 -24.38 0.41 1.86
CA SER A 141 -23.95 0.26 3.27
C SER A 141 -22.89 -0.82 3.50
N LEU A 142 -22.50 -1.56 2.45
CA LEU A 142 -21.51 -2.63 2.48
C LEU A 142 -20.62 -2.55 1.25
N ALA A 143 -19.31 -2.66 1.46
CA ALA A 143 -18.30 -2.79 0.43
C ALA A 143 -17.35 -3.94 0.74
N TYR A 144 -16.93 -4.68 -0.27
CA TYR A 144 -15.94 -5.75 -0.12
C TYR A 144 -15.13 -5.93 -1.40
N GLY A 145 -13.95 -6.55 -1.27
CA GLY A 145 -13.07 -6.80 -2.40
C GLY A 145 -12.09 -7.94 -2.17
N VAL A 146 -11.26 -8.18 -3.18
CA VAL A 146 -10.15 -9.14 -3.15
C VAL A 146 -8.91 -8.45 -3.69
N PHE A 147 -7.83 -8.48 -2.93
CA PHE A 147 -6.55 -7.92 -3.33
C PHE A 147 -5.58 -9.08 -3.51
N ALA A 148 -4.83 -9.05 -4.60
CA ALA A 148 -3.71 -9.95 -4.82
C ALA A 148 -2.44 -9.10 -4.93
N GLU A 149 -1.42 -9.47 -4.18
CA GLU A 149 -0.15 -8.75 -4.13
C GLU A 149 1.01 -9.70 -4.36
N VAL A 150 2.01 -9.21 -5.08
CA VAL A 150 3.27 -9.92 -5.32
C VAL A 150 4.42 -8.96 -5.05
N LYS A 151 5.21 -9.29 -4.03
CA LYS A 151 6.49 -8.66 -3.74
C LYS A 151 7.56 -9.30 -4.61
N LEU A 152 8.33 -8.48 -5.32
CA LEU A 152 9.45 -8.90 -6.16
C LEU A 152 10.77 -8.67 -5.43
N PRO A 153 11.77 -9.57 -5.57
CA PRO A 153 13.07 -9.45 -4.92
C PRO A 153 13.95 -8.43 -5.66
N THR A 154 13.59 -7.15 -5.55
CA THR A 154 14.29 -6.04 -6.22
C THR A 154 15.05 -5.14 -5.24
N ALA A 155 14.97 -5.43 -3.94
CA ALA A 155 15.69 -4.67 -2.93
C ALA A 155 17.21 -4.78 -3.08
N ALA A 156 17.91 -3.78 -2.53
CA ALA A 156 19.35 -3.85 -2.38
C ALA A 156 19.79 -4.94 -1.38
N ASP A 157 21.04 -5.38 -1.51
CA ASP A 157 21.65 -6.36 -0.61
C ASP A 157 21.50 -5.95 0.87
N GLY A 158 21.02 -6.88 1.69
CA GLY A 158 20.81 -6.66 3.13
C GLY A 158 19.56 -5.84 3.49
N ILE A 159 18.73 -5.45 2.51
CA ILE A 159 17.41 -4.84 2.73
C ILE A 159 16.29 -5.87 2.57
N GLY A 160 16.24 -6.54 1.42
CA GLY A 160 15.23 -7.55 1.11
C GLY A 160 15.57 -8.93 1.67
N ASN A 161 14.76 -9.92 1.28
CA ASN A 161 15.00 -11.33 1.63
C ASN A 161 15.19 -12.23 0.41
N ASP A 162 15.43 -11.64 -0.77
CA ASP A 162 15.69 -12.30 -2.05
C ASP A 162 14.61 -13.29 -2.48
N LYS A 163 13.37 -13.08 -2.02
CA LYS A 163 12.23 -13.96 -2.31
C LYS A 163 11.07 -13.20 -2.93
N VAL A 164 10.39 -13.91 -3.84
CA VAL A 164 9.04 -13.55 -4.25
C VAL A 164 8.08 -13.95 -3.15
N GLU A 165 7.21 -13.04 -2.74
CA GLU A 165 6.17 -13.31 -1.75
C GLU A 165 4.82 -12.87 -2.30
N GLY A 166 3.80 -13.70 -2.09
CA GLY A 166 2.43 -13.41 -2.48
C GLY A 166 1.55 -13.18 -1.25
N ALA A 167 0.59 -12.26 -1.36
CA ALA A 167 -0.44 -12.05 -0.36
C ALA A 167 -1.82 -11.92 -1.01
N VAL A 168 -2.85 -12.37 -0.30
CA VAL A 168 -4.26 -12.17 -0.66
C VAL A 168 -4.98 -11.55 0.51
N THR A 169 -5.67 -10.45 0.27
CA THR A 169 -6.38 -9.68 1.31
C THR A 169 -7.87 -9.56 0.93
N LEU A 170 -8.75 -9.72 1.92
CA LEU A 170 -10.21 -9.66 1.76
C LEU A 170 -10.78 -8.53 2.64
N PRO A 171 -10.73 -7.27 2.19
CA PRO A 171 -11.30 -6.19 2.97
C PRO A 171 -12.82 -6.17 2.91
N VAL A 172 -13.41 -5.74 4.01
CA VAL A 172 -14.84 -5.46 4.14
C VAL A 172 -14.99 -4.13 4.86
N ALA A 173 -15.84 -3.25 4.33
CA ALA A 173 -16.25 -2.01 4.96
C ALA A 173 -17.77 -1.98 5.04
N PHE A 174 -18.32 -1.52 6.17
CA PHE A 174 -19.76 -1.40 6.36
C PHE A 174 -20.06 -0.20 7.26
N GLU A 175 -21.21 0.42 7.03
CA GLU A 175 -21.69 1.52 7.85
C GLU A 175 -22.25 0.99 9.18
N ILE A 176 -21.89 1.64 10.29
CA ILE A 176 -22.35 1.28 11.63
C ILE A 176 -23.31 2.36 12.14
N GLY A 177 -24.49 2.48 11.52
CA GLY A 177 -25.62 3.30 12.00
C GLY A 177 -25.39 4.82 12.04
N GLY A 178 -26.34 5.57 11.46
CA GLY A 178 -26.39 7.04 11.49
C GLY A 178 -26.92 7.63 12.79
#